data_AF-A0A661CUW6-F1
#
_entry.id   AF-A0A661CUW6-F1
#
_cell.length_a   1.000
_cell.length_b   1.000
_cell.length_c   1.000
_cell.angle_alpha   90.00
_cell.angle_beta   90.00
_cell.angle_gamma   90.00
#
_symmetry.space_group_name_H-M   'P 1'
#
loop_
_entity.id
_entity.type
_entity.pdbx_description
1 polymer ?
#
loop_
_entity_poly.entity_id
_entity_poly.type
_entity_poly.pdbx_seq_one_letter_code
_entity_poly.pdbx_strand_id
1 'polypeptide(L)' 'MPFMTNYNFGDVVLVAFPTHGTLKKRPALVVLDTGDADIVLAPITTTKRIAPGDY' A
#
# COMPACT_ATOMS: atom_id res chain seq x y z
N MET A 1 -16.08 -3.98 -20.19
CA MET A 1 -15.79 -3.19 -19.00
C MET A 1 -14.50 -3.72 -18.41
N PRO A 2 -13.45 -2.90 -18.21
CA PRO A 2 -12.25 -3.40 -17.54
C PRO A 2 -12.66 -3.91 -16.16
N PHE A 3 -12.22 -5.10 -15.79
CA PHE A 3 -12.40 -5.62 -14.43
C PHE A 3 -11.57 -4.73 -13.50
N MET A 4 -12.23 -3.88 -12.72
CA MET A 4 -11.58 -3.24 -11.58
C MET A 4 -11.44 -4.30 -10.50
N THR A 5 -10.21 -4.59 -10.08
CA THR A 5 -9.98 -5.48 -8.94
C THR A 5 -10.49 -4.78 -7.69
N ASN A 6 -11.46 -5.37 -6.99
CA ASN A 6 -11.88 -4.89 -5.68
C ASN A 6 -10.93 -5.44 -4.62
N TYR A 7 -10.52 -4.59 -3.68
CA TYR A 7 -9.67 -4.95 -2.56
C TYR A 7 -10.44 -4.84 -1.25
N ASN A 8 -10.13 -5.73 -0.31
CA ASN A 8 -10.71 -5.69 1.03
C ASN A 8 -9.72 -5.11 2.02
N PHE A 9 -10.24 -4.50 3.09
CA PHE A 9 -9.43 -4.13 4.23
C PHE A 9 -8.65 -5.36 4.74
N GLY A 10 -7.33 -5.19 4.92
CA GLY A 10 -6.46 -6.26 5.39
C GLY A 10 -5.75 -7.04 4.27
N ASP A 11 -6.13 -6.87 3.01
CA ASP A 11 -5.41 -7.47 1.88
C ASP A 11 -3.98 -6.92 1.82
N VAL A 12 -3.02 -7.79 1.47
CA VAL A 12 -1.63 -7.39 1.24
C VAL A 12 -1.33 -7.48 -0.25
N VAL A 13 -0.98 -6.34 -0.84
CA VAL A 13 -0.76 -6.19 -2.27
C VAL A 13 0.65 -5.69 -2.56
N LEU A 14 1.18 -6.02 -3.74
CA LEU A 14 2.50 -5.57 -4.18
C LEU A 14 2.36 -4.36 -5.09
N VAL A 15 2.85 -3.19 -4.64
CA VAL A 15 2.68 -1.91 -5.34
C VAL A 15 4.02 -1.33 -5.77
N ALA A 16 4.08 -0.82 -6.99
CA ALA A 16 5.25 -0.12 -7.53
C ALA A 16 5.23 1.35 -7.06
N PHE A 17 5.84 1.62 -5.91
CA PHE A 17 5.91 2.99 -5.39
C PHE A 17 6.92 3.82 -6.19
N PRO A 18 6.60 5.08 -6.54
CA PRO A 18 7.56 6.00 -7.11
C PRO A 18 8.62 6.35 -6.06
N THR A 19 9.89 6.04 -6.32
CA THR A 19 11.02 6.37 -5.44
C THR A 19 12.14 6.97 -6.29
N HIS A 20 12.41 8.27 -6.16
CA HIS A 20 13.52 9.00 -6.80
C HIS A 20 13.99 8.40 -8.15
N GLY A 21 13.12 8.46 -9.17
CA GLY A 21 13.44 8.01 -10.53
C GLY A 21 13.38 6.49 -10.79
N THR A 22 13.06 5.67 -9.79
CA THR A 22 12.88 4.22 -9.94
C THR A 22 11.56 3.75 -9.32
N LEU A 23 10.87 2.85 -10.00
CA LEU A 23 9.70 2.17 -9.44
C LEU A 23 10.16 1.00 -8.58
N LYS A 24 10.01 1.10 -7.26
CA LYS A 24 10.32 0.00 -6.34
C LYS A 24 9.04 -0.69 -5.91
N LYS A 25 8.93 -1.98 -6.19
CA LYS A 25 7.82 -2.82 -5.73
C LYS A 25 7.96 -3.08 -4.23
N ARG A 26 6.93 -2.73 -3.45
CA ARG A 26 6.88 -2.97 -2.00
C ARG A 26 5.51 -3.50 -1.60
N PRO A 27 5.43 -4.39 -0.59
CA PRO A 27 4.15 -4.78 -0.03
C PRO A 27 3.47 -3.59 0.65
N ALA A 28 2.15 -3.54 0.56
CA ALA A 28 1.33 -2.58 1.26
C ALA A 28 0.02 -3.25 1.72
N LEU A 29 -0.46 -2.84 2.88
CA LEU A 29 -1.76 -3.25 3.42
C LEU A 29 -2.86 -2.36 2.85
N VAL A 30 -3.95 -2.95 2.39
CA VAL A 30 -5.15 -2.21 1.99
C VAL A 30 -5.88 -1.69 3.22
N VAL A 31 -6.05 -0.37 3.29
CA VAL A 31 -6.75 0.33 4.37
C VAL A 31 -8.18 0.70 3.96
N LEU A 32 -8.36 1.15 2.73
CA LEU A 32 -9.68 1.51 2.20
C LEU A 32 -9.68 1.34 0.68
N ASP A 33 -10.73 0.71 0.17
CA ASP A 33 -11.11 0.74 -1.24
C ASP A 33 -12.45 1.45 -1.31
N THR A 34 -12.51 2.57 -2.04
CA THR A 34 -13.72 3.38 -2.22
C THR A 34 -14.65 2.84 -3.31
N GLY A 35 -14.24 1.77 -4.01
CA GLY A 35 -14.98 1.18 -5.13
C GLY A 35 -14.84 1.99 -6.43
N ASP A 36 -13.93 2.98 -6.44
CA ASP A 36 -13.53 3.71 -7.63
C ASP A 36 -12.14 3.24 -8.10
N ALA A 37 -11.38 4.11 -8.78
CA ALA A 37 -10.10 3.73 -9.36
C ALA A 37 -8.93 3.85 -8.37
N ASP A 38 -9.18 4.36 -7.16
CA ASP A 38 -8.14 4.68 -6.17
C ASP A 38 -8.32 3.86 -4.88
N ILE A 39 -7.21 3.51 -4.25
CA ILE A 39 -7.19 2.80 -2.97
C ILE A 39 -6.20 3.44 -1.99
N VAL A 40 -6.53 3.40 -0.71
CA VAL A 40 -5.65 3.86 0.38
C VAL A 40 -4.86 2.67 0.91
N LEU A 41 -3.55 2.83 0.97
CA LEU A 41 -2.61 1.78 1.35
C LEU A 41 -1.66 2.23 2.47
N ALA A 42 -1.30 1.29 3.35
CA ALA A 42 -0.23 1.46 4.32
C ALA A 42 1.01 0.64 3.89
N PRO A 43 2.14 1.28 3.51
CA PRO A 43 3.35 0.56 3.09
C PRO A 43 3.92 -0.32 4.20
N ILE A 44 4.30 -1.54 3.85
CA ILE A 44 4.96 -2.49 4.77
C ILE A 44 6.47 -2.41 4.54
N THR A 45 7.22 -2.29 5.63
CA THR A 45 8.69 -2.27 5.63
C THR A 45 9.23 -3.38 6.52
N THR A 46 10.33 -4.00 6.11
CA THR A 46 11.07 -4.99 6.92
C THR A 46 11.85 -4.34 8.05
N THR A 47 12.08 -3.03 7.98
CA THR A 47 12.82 -2.28 8.99
C THR A 47 11.84 -1.60 9.93
N LYS A 48 11.87 -1.99 11.21
CA LYS A 48 11.10 -1.34 12.27
C LYS A 48 11.56 0.12 12.40
N ARG A 49 10.60 1.05 12.40
CA ARG A 49 10.84 2.43 12.81
C ARG A 49 10.94 2.47 14.34
N ILE A 50 11.96 3.15 14.85
CA ILE A 50 12.10 3.46 16.28
C ILE A 50 12.26 4.97 16.37
N ALA A 51 11.21 5.65 16.78
CA ALA A 51 11.16 7.10 16.95
C ALA A 51 10.39 7.48 18.25
N PRO A 52 10.61 8.69 18.78
CA PRO A 52 9.79 9.21 19.88
C PRO A 52 8.31 9.21 19.47
N GLY A 53 7.45 8.56 20.28
CA GLY A 53 6.02 8.38 20.00
C GLY A 53 5.61 6.97 19.55
N ASP A 54 6.56 6.04 19.38
CA ASP A 54 6.27 4.63 19.08
C ASP A 54 5.93 3.78 20.34
N TYR A 55 5.72 4.42 21.50
CA TYR A 55 5.40 3.80 22.80
C TYR A 55 3.99 4.18 23.26
#